data_AF-A0A2W1ERQ6-F1
#
_entry.id   AF-A0A2W1ERQ6-F1
#
_cell.length_a   1.000
_cell.length_b   1.000
_cell.length_c   1.000
_cell.angle_alpha   90.00
_cell.angle_beta   90.00
_cell.angle_gamma   90.00
#
_symmetry.space_group_name_H-M   'P 1'
#
loop_
_entity.id
_entity.type
_entity.pdbx_description
1 polymer ?
#
loop_
_entity_poly.entity_id
_entity_poly.type
_entity_poly.pdbx_seq_one_letter_code
_entity_poly.pdbx_strand_id
1 'polypeptide(L)'
;MASSFRSLSLCNPCSTEYNTGFSSQQDTATEDKAVQYRQLISRATTQRLHSTSLEDLTRLKRYIIMGSAVEAWELQERVIARGKAQAAIRKLGIPWEHFVQDVKNAGAEIHVLTPTRYEAPSSIPYTNQDANEANERLAYTYVDGHVADTDVTWKKTHAAVFEALSMLGRARLKD
;
A
#
# COMPACT_ATOMS: atom_id res chain seq x y z
N MET A 1 41.62 14.07 44.17
CA MET A 1 41.05 14.67 45.40
C MET A 1 39.64 15.14 45.11
N ALA A 2 38.74 14.91 46.06
CA ALA A 2 37.29 14.93 45.93
C ALA A 2 36.67 16.33 45.83
N SER A 3 35.50 16.41 45.18
CA SER A 3 34.31 17.22 45.56
C SER A 3 33.21 16.89 44.54
N SER A 4 32.11 16.16 44.81
CA SER A 4 31.02 16.35 45.77
C SER A 4 30.17 17.61 45.51
N PHE A 5 29.09 17.47 44.75
CA PHE A 5 27.80 18.04 45.12
C PHE A 5 26.68 17.02 44.87
N ARG A 6 26.05 16.64 45.99
CA ARG A 6 24.77 15.93 46.13
C ARG A 6 23.64 16.91 45.75
N SER A 7 22.66 16.47 44.97
CA SER A 7 21.32 16.00 45.38
C SER A 7 20.35 17.13 45.76
N LEU A 8 19.16 17.11 45.14
CA LEU A 8 17.80 17.16 45.73
C LEU A 8 16.84 16.83 44.57
N SER A 9 16.31 15.60 44.44
CA SER A 9 15.22 14.99 45.22
C SER A 9 13.84 15.62 44.96
N LEU A 10 12.92 14.81 44.42
CA LEU A 10 11.58 14.47 44.95
C LEU A 10 10.82 13.74 43.82
N CYS A 11 10.75 12.40 43.86
CA CYS A 11 9.60 11.61 44.34
C CYS A 11 8.37 11.78 43.41
N ASN A 12 7.79 10.73 42.80
CA ASN A 12 7.31 9.51 43.44
C ASN A 12 6.98 8.38 42.43
N PRO A 13 6.64 7.17 42.90
CA PRO A 13 6.92 5.90 42.26
C PRO A 13 5.80 5.41 41.35
N CYS A 14 6.14 4.55 40.41
CA CYS A 14 5.21 3.52 39.97
C CYS A 14 5.94 2.20 40.01
N SER A 15 5.72 1.45 41.09
CA SER A 15 6.00 0.03 41.14
C SER A 15 5.34 -0.61 39.93
N THR A 16 6.15 -1.19 39.06
CA THR A 16 5.64 -2.20 38.15
C THR A 16 6.57 -3.39 38.25
N GLU A 17 6.26 -4.21 39.24
CA GLU A 17 6.54 -5.63 39.17
C GLU A 17 5.82 -6.15 37.92
N TYR A 18 6.59 -6.50 36.89
CA TYR A 18 6.16 -7.52 35.94
C TYR A 18 7.31 -8.48 35.74
N ASN A 19 7.12 -9.63 36.39
CA ASN A 19 7.27 -10.94 35.80
C ASN A 19 8.50 -11.13 34.92
N THR A 20 9.49 -11.79 35.52
CA THR A 20 10.41 -12.71 34.89
C THR A 20 9.66 -13.74 34.04
N GLY A 21 9.23 -13.34 32.85
CA GLY A 21 8.93 -14.25 31.76
C GLY A 21 10.19 -14.38 30.93
N PHE A 22 10.94 -15.46 31.13
CA PHE A 22 11.90 -15.93 30.13
C PHE A 22 11.10 -16.17 28.84
N SER A 23 11.02 -15.17 27.96
CA SER A 23 10.56 -15.36 26.60
C SER A 23 11.57 -16.29 25.96
N SER A 24 11.17 -17.55 25.77
CA SER A 24 11.98 -18.58 25.18
C SER A 24 12.48 -18.08 23.83
N GLN A 25 13.80 -18.06 23.62
CA GLN A 25 14.40 -17.73 22.33
C GLN A 25 13.87 -18.64 21.18
N GLN A 26 13.22 -19.75 21.50
CA GLN A 26 12.54 -20.60 20.52
C GLN A 26 11.23 -20.00 19.98
N ASP A 27 10.50 -19.22 20.79
CA ASP A 27 9.23 -18.61 20.37
C ASP A 27 9.49 -17.45 19.40
N THR A 28 10.53 -16.65 19.66
CA THR A 28 10.95 -15.57 18.75
C THR A 28 11.50 -16.11 17.43
N ALA A 29 12.28 -17.20 17.47
CA ALA A 29 12.88 -17.80 16.28
C ALA A 29 11.84 -18.48 15.35
N THR A 30 10.74 -18.98 15.92
CA THR A 30 9.63 -19.54 15.14
C THR A 30 8.74 -18.44 14.56
N GLU A 31 8.49 -17.38 15.34
CA GLU A 31 7.77 -16.19 14.87
C GLU A 31 8.52 -15.47 13.74
N ASP A 32 9.84 -15.32 13.85
CA ASP A 32 10.69 -14.71 12.81
C ASP A 32 10.60 -15.46 11.47
N LYS A 33 10.62 -16.79 11.51
CA LYS A 33 10.46 -17.63 10.30
C LYS A 33 9.06 -17.46 9.70
N ALA A 34 8.03 -17.38 10.53
CA ALA A 34 6.66 -17.18 10.09
C ALA A 34 6.47 -15.79 9.44
N VAL A 35 7.07 -14.73 10.02
CA VAL A 35 7.07 -13.38 9.44
C VAL A 35 7.78 -13.37 8.09
N GLN A 36 8.98 -13.95 8.00
CA GLN A 36 9.73 -14.06 6.75
C GLN A 36 8.93 -14.79 5.67
N TYR A 37 8.25 -15.88 6.04
CA TYR A 37 7.43 -16.65 5.12
C TYR A 37 6.24 -15.84 4.57
N ARG A 38 5.49 -15.14 5.44
CA ARG A 38 4.36 -14.29 5.02
C ARG A 38 4.81 -13.15 4.10
N GLN A 39 5.92 -12.50 4.42
CA GLN A 39 6.51 -11.46 3.56
C GLN A 39 6.90 -12.01 2.20
N LEU A 40 7.46 -13.21 2.17
CA LEU A 40 7.85 -13.87 0.94
C LEU A 40 6.64 -14.26 0.07
N ILE A 41 5.57 -14.76 0.68
CA ILE A 41 4.29 -15.01 -0.01
C ILE A 41 3.75 -13.70 -0.62
N SER A 42 3.72 -12.62 0.16
CA SER A 42 3.23 -11.31 -0.30
C SER A 42 4.02 -10.82 -1.52
N ARG A 43 5.34 -10.93 -1.47
CA ARG A 43 6.22 -10.60 -2.59
C ARG A 43 6.00 -11.50 -3.80
N ALA A 44 5.84 -12.81 -3.61
CA ALA A 44 5.65 -13.74 -4.71
C ALA A 44 4.28 -13.62 -5.37
N THR A 45 3.27 -13.22 -4.61
CA THR A 45 1.92 -12.92 -5.11
C THR A 45 1.96 -11.70 -6.01
N THR A 46 2.51 -10.58 -5.51
CA THR A 46 2.63 -9.31 -6.26
C THR A 46 3.53 -9.43 -7.50
N GLN A 47 4.64 -10.16 -7.40
CA GLN A 47 5.61 -10.33 -8.50
C GLN A 47 5.32 -11.55 -9.39
N ARG A 48 4.26 -12.32 -9.11
CA ARG A 48 3.88 -13.55 -9.84
C ARG A 48 5.02 -14.57 -9.97
N LEU A 49 5.82 -14.74 -8.92
CA LEU A 49 7.02 -15.59 -8.94
C LEU A 49 6.71 -17.09 -9.05
N HIS A 50 5.45 -17.47 -8.79
CA HIS A 50 4.94 -18.83 -8.93
C HIS A 50 4.57 -19.20 -10.37
N SER A 51 4.63 -18.27 -11.32
CA SER A 51 4.22 -18.50 -12.72
C SER A 51 5.20 -19.41 -13.46
N THR A 52 4.68 -20.45 -14.13
CA THR A 52 5.44 -21.34 -15.02
C THR A 52 6.03 -20.61 -16.23
N SER A 53 5.49 -19.44 -16.58
CA SER A 53 6.03 -18.61 -17.67
C SER A 53 7.48 -18.13 -17.43
N LEU A 54 7.98 -18.21 -16.19
CA LEU A 54 9.35 -17.86 -15.83
C LEU A 54 10.35 -18.99 -16.12
N GLU A 55 9.88 -20.21 -16.42
CA GLU A 55 10.73 -21.34 -16.84
C GLU A 55 11.05 -21.27 -18.34
N ASP A 56 10.22 -20.59 -19.12
CA ASP A 56 10.39 -20.44 -20.56
C ASP A 56 11.28 -19.23 -20.91
N LEU A 57 12.60 -19.49 -20.94
CA LEU A 57 13.60 -18.50 -21.34
C LEU A 57 13.54 -18.12 -22.84
N THR A 58 12.69 -18.77 -23.65
CA THR A 58 12.52 -18.39 -25.05
C THR A 58 11.81 -17.04 -25.20
N ARG A 59 10.97 -16.65 -24.22
CA ARG A 59 10.34 -15.32 -24.15
C ARG A 59 11.38 -14.21 -24.00
N LEU A 60 12.39 -14.41 -23.15
CA LEU A 60 13.46 -13.44 -22.95
C LEU A 60 14.23 -13.19 -24.26
N LYS A 61 14.59 -14.27 -24.96
CA LYS A 61 15.25 -14.17 -26.28
C LYS A 61 14.40 -13.40 -27.29
N ARG A 62 13.08 -13.62 -27.28
CA ARG A 62 12.15 -12.91 -28.17
C ARG A 62 12.12 -11.40 -27.90
N TYR A 63 12.02 -10.98 -26.63
CA TYR A 63 12.03 -9.57 -26.26
C TYR A 63 13.36 -8.87 -26.62
N ILE A 64 14.48 -9.56 -26.45
CA ILE A 64 15.81 -9.06 -26.87
C ILE A 64 15.85 -8.86 -28.39
N ILE A 65 15.35 -9.83 -29.18
CA ILE A 65 15.33 -9.74 -30.64
C ILE A 65 14.39 -8.63 -31.14
N MET A 66 13.25 -8.43 -30.47
CA MET A 66 12.26 -7.41 -30.84
C MET A 66 12.66 -6.00 -30.39
N GLY A 67 13.79 -5.81 -29.72
CA GLY A 67 14.24 -4.50 -29.22
C GLY A 67 13.41 -3.94 -28.07
N SER A 68 12.60 -4.77 -27.42
CA SER A 68 11.73 -4.37 -26.30
C SER A 68 12.52 -4.47 -24.98
N ALA A 69 13.40 -3.48 -24.78
CA ALA A 69 14.42 -3.50 -23.72
C ALA A 69 13.81 -3.55 -22.30
N VAL A 70 12.67 -2.89 -22.09
CA VAL A 70 12.01 -2.81 -20.77
C VAL A 70 11.42 -4.17 -20.40
N GLU A 71 10.71 -4.81 -21.31
CA GLU A 71 10.07 -6.12 -21.09
C GLU A 71 11.11 -7.22 -20.87
N ALA A 72 12.22 -7.17 -21.61
CA ALA A 72 13.34 -8.08 -21.40
C ALA A 72 13.95 -7.90 -19.99
N TRP A 73 14.16 -6.64 -19.58
CA TRP A 73 14.69 -6.32 -18.26
C TRP A 73 13.74 -6.74 -17.14
N GLU A 74 12.44 -6.44 -17.25
CA GLU A 74 11.43 -6.85 -16.28
C GLU A 74 11.36 -8.38 -16.12
N LEU A 75 11.40 -9.11 -17.23
CA LEU A 75 11.39 -10.57 -17.20
C LEU A 75 12.65 -11.12 -16.53
N GLN A 76 13.81 -10.55 -16.84
CA GLN A 76 15.08 -10.93 -16.22
C GLN A 76 15.07 -10.67 -14.69
N GLU A 77 14.57 -9.51 -14.26
CA GLU A 77 14.43 -9.19 -12.83
C GLU A 77 13.51 -10.18 -12.11
N ARG A 78 12.39 -10.56 -12.74
CA ARG A 78 11.48 -11.57 -12.17
C ARG A 78 12.11 -12.95 -12.07
N VAL A 79 12.91 -13.37 -13.05
CA VAL A 79 13.67 -14.64 -13.00
C VAL A 79 14.65 -14.63 -11.83
N ILE A 80 15.40 -13.54 -11.66
CA ILE A 80 16.33 -13.35 -10.53
C ILE A 80 15.56 -13.38 -9.20
N ALA A 81 14.42 -12.69 -9.12
CA ALA A 81 13.57 -12.68 -7.92
C ALA A 81 13.03 -14.07 -7.58
N ARG A 82 12.64 -14.87 -8.59
CA ARG A 82 12.22 -16.27 -8.37
C ARG A 82 13.36 -17.12 -7.81
N GLY A 83 14.57 -16.98 -8.33
CA GLY A 83 15.75 -17.65 -7.78
C GLY A 83 16.04 -17.26 -6.32
N LYS A 84 15.91 -15.97 -5.98
CA LYS A 84 16.02 -15.48 -4.59
C LYS A 84 14.94 -16.08 -3.69
N ALA A 85 13.69 -16.17 -4.17
CA ALA A 85 12.59 -16.77 -3.43
C ALA A 85 12.81 -18.27 -3.18
N GLN A 86 13.23 -19.03 -4.20
CA GLN A 86 13.58 -20.45 -4.06
C GLN A 86 14.69 -20.67 -3.01
N ALA A 87 15.72 -19.83 -3.02
CA ALA A 87 16.79 -19.89 -2.03
C ALA A 87 16.29 -19.58 -0.60
N ALA A 88 15.39 -18.61 -0.44
CA ALA A 88 14.80 -18.25 0.85
C ALA A 88 13.91 -19.37 1.40
N ILE A 89 13.04 -19.95 0.56
CA ILE A 89 12.15 -21.07 0.92
C ILE A 89 12.95 -22.29 1.33
N ARG A 90 14.04 -22.59 0.62
CA ARG A 90 14.95 -23.68 0.97
C ARG A 90 15.57 -23.48 2.36
N LYS A 91 15.90 -22.23 2.75
CA LYS A 91 16.39 -21.91 4.10
C LYS A 91 15.31 -22.08 5.18
N LEU A 92 14.05 -21.84 4.83
CA LEU A 92 12.90 -22.04 5.72
C LEU A 92 12.48 -23.51 5.84
N GLY A 93 13.01 -24.40 4.99
CA GLY A 93 12.70 -25.83 5.00
C GLY A 93 11.32 -26.16 4.41
N ILE A 94 10.76 -25.26 3.61
CA ILE A 94 9.44 -25.42 2.99
C ILE A 94 9.62 -25.93 1.55
N PRO A 95 8.85 -26.92 1.08
CA PRO A 95 8.89 -27.35 -0.32
C PRO A 95 8.39 -26.25 -1.27
N TRP A 96 8.95 -26.19 -2.48
CA TRP A 96 8.57 -25.17 -3.47
C TRP A 96 7.10 -25.31 -3.90
N GLU A 97 6.60 -26.54 -3.97
CA GLU A 97 5.24 -26.88 -4.36
C GLU A 97 4.22 -26.37 -3.34
N HIS A 98 4.52 -26.55 -2.05
CA HIS A 98 3.73 -25.98 -0.95
C HIS A 98 3.69 -24.47 -1.03
N PHE A 99 4.84 -23.84 -1.24
CA PHE A 99 4.90 -22.39 -1.41
C PHE A 99 4.07 -21.91 -2.61
N VAL A 100 4.14 -22.59 -3.75
CA VAL A 100 3.33 -22.24 -4.93
C VAL A 100 1.84 -22.34 -4.62
N GLN A 101 1.41 -23.34 -3.86
CA GLN A 101 0.03 -23.49 -3.45
C GLN A 101 -0.40 -22.36 -2.51
N ASP A 102 0.43 -22.01 -1.53
CA ASP A 102 0.14 -20.91 -0.59
C ASP A 102 0.07 -19.56 -1.30
N VAL A 103 0.93 -19.31 -2.28
CA VAL A 103 0.89 -18.09 -3.10
C VAL A 103 -0.39 -18.05 -3.95
N LYS A 104 -0.85 -19.17 -4.49
CA LYS A 104 -2.14 -19.24 -5.21
C LYS A 104 -3.31 -18.98 -4.27
N ASN A 105 -3.28 -19.54 -3.07
CA ASN A 105 -4.31 -19.33 -2.05
C ASN A 105 -4.36 -17.86 -1.63
N ALA A 106 -3.21 -17.25 -1.35
CA ALA A 106 -3.10 -15.84 -1.00
C ALA A 106 -3.55 -14.92 -2.16
N GLY A 107 -3.25 -15.28 -3.40
CA GLY A 107 -3.71 -14.53 -4.58
C GLY A 107 -5.20 -14.67 -4.87
N ALA A 108 -5.86 -15.70 -4.35
CA ALA A 108 -7.30 -15.91 -4.46
C ALA A 108 -8.09 -15.19 -3.35
N GLU A 109 -7.40 -14.67 -2.34
CA GLU A 109 -8.04 -13.94 -1.24
C GLU A 109 -8.59 -12.59 -1.75
N ILE A 110 -9.89 -12.37 -1.53
CA ILE A 110 -10.56 -11.12 -1.91
C ILE A 110 -10.54 -10.19 -0.70
N HIS A 111 -9.72 -9.15 -0.76
CA HIS A 111 -9.76 -8.07 0.23
C HIS A 111 -10.79 -7.03 -0.15
N VAL A 112 -11.88 -6.94 0.62
CA VAL A 112 -12.88 -5.88 0.49
C VAL A 112 -12.37 -4.67 1.27
N LEU A 113 -11.88 -3.66 0.56
CA LEU A 113 -11.58 -2.37 1.17
C LEU A 113 -12.89 -1.60 1.33
N THR A 114 -13.30 -1.36 2.57
CA THR A 114 -14.37 -0.42 2.86
C THR A 114 -13.89 0.99 2.53
N PRO A 115 -14.75 1.88 1.98
CA PRO A 115 -14.35 3.25 1.71
C PRO A 115 -13.84 3.92 2.98
N THR A 116 -12.59 4.40 2.94
CA THR A 116 -12.02 5.20 4.02
C THR A 116 -12.82 6.50 4.13
N ARG A 117 -13.53 6.70 5.25
CA ARG A 117 -14.17 7.97 5.57
C ARG A 117 -13.16 8.85 6.29
N TYR A 118 -12.84 9.99 5.71
CA TYR A 118 -12.10 11.05 6.37
C TYR A 118 -13.08 11.90 7.18
N GLU A 119 -13.04 11.78 8.49
CA GLU A 119 -13.77 12.67 9.39
C GLU A 119 -12.83 13.80 9.82
N ALA A 120 -13.24 15.05 9.59
CA ALA A 120 -12.54 16.18 10.15
C ALA A 120 -12.70 16.16 11.68
N PRO A 121 -11.64 16.49 12.46
CA PRO A 121 -11.77 16.60 13.91
C PRO A 121 -12.93 17.53 14.27
N SER A 122 -13.87 17.06 15.08
CA SER A 122 -15.09 17.78 15.48
C SER A 122 -14.82 19.10 16.22
N SER A 123 -13.57 19.35 16.61
CA SER A 123 -13.12 20.55 17.30
C SER A 123 -12.70 21.70 16.39
N ILE A 124 -12.62 21.49 15.07
CA ILE A 124 -12.19 22.54 14.13
C ILE A 124 -13.26 22.71 13.05
N PRO A 125 -14.02 23.83 13.02
CA PRO A 125 -14.85 24.16 11.89
C PRO A 125 -13.93 24.54 10.72
N TYR A 126 -13.39 23.54 10.03
CA TYR A 126 -12.76 23.77 8.73
C TYR A 126 -13.87 24.07 7.73
N THR A 127 -14.29 25.33 7.67
CA THR A 127 -14.99 25.85 6.52
C THR A 127 -14.02 25.77 5.35
N ASN A 128 -14.30 24.91 4.37
CA ASN A 128 -13.59 24.84 3.07
C ASN A 128 -13.73 26.14 2.24
N GLN A 129 -14.06 27.26 2.89
CA GLN A 129 -14.33 28.56 2.31
C GLN A 129 -13.06 29.11 1.67
N ASP A 130 -11.91 29.03 2.35
CA ASP A 130 -10.64 29.49 1.80
C ASP A 130 -10.20 28.67 0.57
N ALA A 131 -10.44 27.35 0.58
CA ALA A 131 -10.16 26.49 -0.56
C ALA A 131 -11.11 26.75 -1.73
N ASN A 132 -12.39 27.00 -1.45
CA ASN A 132 -13.36 27.43 -2.46
C ASN A 132 -13.02 28.80 -3.04
N GLU A 133 -12.70 29.78 -2.21
CA GLU A 133 -12.32 31.12 -2.65
C GLU A 133 -11.00 31.12 -3.43
N ALA A 134 -10.05 30.26 -3.07
CA ALA A 134 -8.82 30.06 -3.84
C ALA A 134 -9.09 29.40 -5.20
N ASN A 135 -9.95 28.38 -5.25
CA ASN A 135 -10.37 27.73 -6.50
C ASN A 135 -11.16 28.68 -7.41
N GLU A 136 -12.07 29.48 -6.85
CA GLU A 136 -12.80 30.51 -7.59
C GLU A 136 -11.87 31.60 -8.10
N ARG A 137 -10.91 32.07 -7.29
CA ARG A 137 -9.89 33.01 -7.77
C ARG A 137 -9.09 32.43 -8.93
N LEU A 138 -8.65 31.18 -8.85
CA LEU A 138 -7.92 30.50 -9.94
C LEU A 138 -8.77 30.34 -11.21
N ALA A 139 -10.09 30.16 -11.08
CA ALA A 139 -11.00 30.16 -12.22
C ALA A 139 -11.07 31.52 -12.94
N TYR A 140 -10.80 32.63 -12.24
CA TYR A 140 -10.74 33.97 -12.84
C TYR A 140 -9.34 34.37 -13.36
N THR A 141 -8.25 33.82 -12.82
CA THR A 141 -6.89 34.14 -13.29
C THR A 141 -6.46 33.32 -14.51
N TYR A 142 -7.00 32.12 -14.69
CA TYR A 142 -6.73 31.26 -15.85
C TYR A 142 -7.85 31.35 -16.89
N VAL A 143 -8.12 32.57 -17.36
CA VAL A 143 -8.86 32.75 -18.63
C VAL A 143 -7.86 32.56 -19.78
N ASP A 144 -7.40 31.32 -19.95
CA ASP A 144 -7.04 30.85 -21.27
C ASP A 144 -8.36 30.34 -21.90
N GLY A 145 -8.82 31.02 -22.94
CA GLY A 145 -10.17 30.92 -23.49
C GLY A 145 -10.60 29.52 -23.96
N HIS A 146 -9.70 28.54 -23.92
CA HIS A 146 -9.97 27.14 -24.29
C HIS A 146 -10.52 26.25 -23.17
N VAL A 147 -10.28 26.56 -21.88
CA VAL A 147 -10.68 25.67 -20.76
C VAL A 147 -12.12 25.93 -20.31
N ALA A 148 -12.55 27.19 -20.29
CA ALA A 148 -13.94 27.53 -19.97
C ALA A 148 -14.92 26.98 -21.03
N ASP A 149 -14.53 26.97 -22.30
CA ASP A 149 -15.39 26.53 -23.39
C ASP A 149 -15.54 25.00 -23.42
N THR A 150 -14.48 24.27 -23.02
CA THR A 150 -14.52 22.80 -22.88
C THR A 150 -15.32 22.35 -21.66
N ASP A 151 -15.28 23.07 -20.53
CA ASP A 151 -16.13 22.78 -19.36
C ASP A 151 -17.61 23.08 -19.62
N VAL A 152 -17.92 24.20 -20.29
CA VAL A 152 -19.30 24.56 -20.65
C VAL A 152 -19.89 23.57 -21.66
N THR A 153 -19.12 23.13 -22.66
CA THR A 153 -19.56 22.12 -23.63
C THR A 153 -19.68 20.74 -23.01
N TRP A 154 -18.76 20.32 -22.14
CA TRP A 154 -18.88 19.08 -21.38
C TRP A 154 -20.14 19.04 -20.53
N LYS A 155 -20.40 20.10 -19.76
CA LYS A 155 -21.60 20.22 -18.90
C LYS A 155 -22.89 20.23 -19.70
N LYS A 156 -22.93 20.88 -20.86
CA LYS A 156 -24.08 20.81 -21.78
C LYS A 156 -24.30 19.41 -22.33
N THR A 157 -23.23 18.73 -22.74
CA THR A 157 -23.29 17.38 -23.34
C THR A 157 -23.68 16.33 -22.31
N HIS A 158 -23.32 16.52 -21.04
CA HIS A 158 -23.55 15.58 -19.95
C HIS A 158 -24.54 16.11 -18.90
N ALA A 159 -25.41 17.05 -19.28
CA ALA A 159 -26.36 17.71 -18.38
C ALA A 159 -27.26 16.71 -17.64
N ALA A 160 -27.71 15.65 -18.33
CA ALA A 160 -28.50 14.58 -17.73
C ALA A 160 -27.72 13.77 -16.67
N VAL A 161 -26.41 13.55 -16.89
CA VAL A 161 -25.54 12.89 -15.91
C VAL A 161 -25.35 13.79 -14.68
N PHE A 162 -25.16 15.09 -14.90
CA PHE A 162 -25.04 16.06 -13.82
C PHE A 162 -26.32 16.19 -13.00
N GLU A 163 -27.49 16.19 -13.63
CA GLU A 163 -28.78 16.19 -12.93
C GLU A 163 -28.99 14.90 -12.13
N ALA A 164 -28.68 13.74 -12.71
CA ALA A 164 -28.79 12.45 -12.03
C ALA A 164 -27.89 12.40 -10.79
N LEU A 165 -26.64 12.86 -10.91
CA LEU A 165 -25.71 12.93 -9.79
C LEU A 165 -26.15 13.95 -8.73
N SER A 166 -26.71 15.08 -9.14
CA SER A 166 -27.25 16.11 -8.24
C SER A 166 -28.46 15.62 -7.46
N MET A 167 -29.37 14.89 -8.12
CA MET A 167 -30.52 14.25 -7.48
C MET A 167 -30.09 13.15 -6.50
N LEU A 168 -29.11 12.32 -6.88
CA LEU A 168 -28.57 11.27 -6.02
C LEU A 168 -27.86 11.87 -4.78
N GLY A 169 -27.15 12.99 -4.95
CA GLY A 169 -26.51 13.71 -3.85
C GLY A 169 -27.53 14.33 -2.88
N ARG A 170 -28.63 14.92 -3.39
CA ARG A 170 -29.70 15.48 -2.56
C ARG A 170 -30.52 14.42 -1.84
N ALA A 171 -30.72 13.25 -2.44
CA ALA A 171 -31.42 12.13 -1.81
C ALA A 171 -30.66 11.61 -0.56
N ARG A 172 -29.32 11.66 -0.56
CA ARG A 172 -28.49 11.22 0.58
C ARG A 172 -28.39 12.22 1.74
N LEU A 173 -28.93 13.43 1.59
CA LEU A 173 -28.96 14.46 2.64
C LEU A 173 -30.31 14.53 3.36
N LYS A 174 -31.27 13.68 2.97
CA LYS A 174 -32.64 13.66 3.53
C LYS A 174 -32.97 12.41 4.35
N ASP A 175 -31.99 11.58 4.66
CA ASP A 175 -32.11 10.50 5.64
C ASP A 175 -31.27 10.80 6.89
#